data_AF-A0A1I7SLY3-F1
#
_entry.id   AF-A0A1I7SLY3-F1
#
_cell.length_a   1.000
_cell.length_b   1.000
_cell.length_c   1.000
_cell.angle_alpha   90.00
_cell.angle_beta   90.00
_cell.angle_gamma   90.00
#
_symmetry.space_group_name_H-M   'P 1'
#
loop_
_entity.id
_entity.type
_entity.pdbx_description
1 polymer ?
#
loop_
_entity_poly.entity_id
_entity_poly.type
_entity_poly.pdbx_seq_one_letter_code
_entity_poly.pdbx_strand_id
1 'polypeptide(L)'
;MRSSVVRRVLIKTASITNVKGMFGNEKLRCPQDFEKVTDNVIRESEMLVGEIVKPYESRKLKKPSVQLLDDLSNTICTAADLAECVRNMHPDGEYREAGNNSIYRLTDLLETLNSMPALYHSVSRSEKSEASMLDSVDKRALRLFLDDFEQCGVHLKEAQMKSAEPRFRKQGPNSVEEP
;
A
#
# COMPACT_ATOMS: atom_id res chain seq x y z
N MET A 1 31.95 -40.52 55.62
CA MET A 1 31.39 -41.32 54.50
C MET A 1 29.87 -41.16 54.58
N ARG A 2 29.14 -40.49 53.70
CA ARG A 2 29.06 -40.65 52.24
C ARG A 2 28.76 -39.29 51.59
N SER A 3 29.58 -38.94 50.60
CA SER A 3 29.38 -37.84 49.67
C SER A 3 28.16 -38.15 48.80
N SER A 4 27.16 -37.26 48.78
CA SER A 4 26.05 -37.33 47.81
C SER A 4 26.26 -36.23 46.77
N VAL A 5 26.68 -36.69 45.60
CA VAL A 5 26.98 -35.91 44.41
C VAL A 5 25.72 -35.20 43.93
N VAL A 6 25.69 -33.88 43.99
CA VAL A 6 24.69 -33.05 43.31
C VAL A 6 24.89 -33.23 41.82
N ARG A 7 24.03 -34.02 41.17
CA ARG A 7 24.03 -34.16 39.71
C ARG A 7 23.64 -32.81 39.09
N ARG A 8 24.62 -32.09 38.55
CA ARG A 8 24.39 -31.00 37.59
C ARG A 8 23.62 -31.57 36.40
N VAL A 9 22.38 -31.15 36.25
CA VAL A 9 21.62 -31.34 35.01
C VAL A 9 22.24 -30.40 33.98
N LEU A 10 23.06 -30.96 33.08
CA LEU A 10 23.46 -30.29 31.86
C LEU A 10 22.22 -30.15 30.98
N ILE A 11 21.63 -28.96 30.95
CA ILE A 11 20.67 -28.59 29.91
C ILE A 11 21.48 -28.55 28.61
N LYS A 12 21.37 -29.60 27.80
CA LYS A 12 21.78 -29.56 26.39
C LYS A 12 20.94 -28.47 25.75
N THR A 13 21.57 -27.36 25.39
CA THR A 13 21.03 -26.41 24.43
C THR A 13 20.91 -27.13 23.09
N ALA A 14 19.78 -27.80 22.88
CA ALA A 14 19.38 -28.18 21.55
C ALA A 14 19.21 -26.89 20.76
N SER A 15 20.05 -26.70 19.73
CA SER A 15 19.82 -25.72 18.69
C SER A 15 18.50 -26.08 18.01
N ILE A 16 17.41 -25.54 18.53
CA ILE A 16 16.13 -25.50 17.86
C ILE A 16 16.13 -24.16 17.16
N THR A 17 16.21 -24.17 15.84
CA THR A 17 15.20 -23.49 15.01
C THR A 17 15.42 -23.92 13.57
N ASN A 18 14.52 -24.77 13.09
CA ASN A 18 14.11 -24.66 11.70
C ASN A 18 13.50 -23.25 11.60
N VAL A 19 14.28 -22.25 11.14
CA VAL A 19 13.89 -20.82 11.17
C VAL A 19 12.77 -20.62 10.15
N LYS A 20 11.55 -21.01 10.55
CA LYS A 20 10.33 -20.51 9.93
C LYS A 20 10.34 -19.01 10.18
N GLY A 21 10.28 -18.22 9.11
CA GLY A 21 10.28 -16.77 9.25
C GLY A 21 9.08 -16.28 10.07
N MET A 22 9.12 -15.02 10.49
CA MET A 22 8.16 -14.42 11.41
C MET A 22 6.71 -14.60 10.93
N PHE A 23 5.82 -14.96 11.84
CA PHE A 23 4.39 -15.23 11.55
C PHE A 23 4.15 -16.29 10.47
N GLY A 24 5.10 -17.21 10.26
CA GLY A 24 5.02 -18.20 9.19
C GLY A 24 5.38 -17.65 7.81
N ASN A 25 5.83 -16.40 7.72
CA ASN A 25 6.33 -15.80 6.48
C ASN A 25 7.82 -16.11 6.31
N GLU A 26 8.14 -17.09 5.46
CA GLU A 26 9.52 -17.48 5.17
C GLU A 26 10.39 -16.38 4.57
N LYS A 27 9.77 -15.30 4.07
CA LYS A 27 10.49 -14.14 3.55
C LYS A 27 10.95 -13.19 4.66
N LEU A 28 10.52 -13.36 5.91
CA LEU A 28 10.89 -12.52 7.05
C LEU A 28 11.72 -13.31 8.06
N ARG A 29 13.00 -13.51 7.78
CA ARG A 29 13.91 -14.27 8.66
C ARG A 29 14.84 -13.38 9.48
N CYS A 30 15.08 -12.15 9.04
CA CYS A 30 15.90 -11.16 9.75
C CYS A 30 15.35 -9.73 9.56
N PRO A 31 15.83 -8.74 10.33
CA PRO A 31 15.33 -7.35 10.23
C PRO A 31 15.40 -6.78 8.82
N GLN A 32 16.46 -7.08 8.06
CA GLN A 32 16.69 -6.57 6.71
C GLN A 32 15.66 -7.10 5.70
N ASP A 33 14.95 -8.17 6.02
CA ASP A 33 13.93 -8.71 5.12
C ASP A 33 12.66 -7.84 5.07
N PHE A 34 12.42 -7.00 6.09
CA PHE A 34 11.31 -6.04 6.08
C PHE A 34 11.39 -5.06 4.92
N GLU A 35 12.60 -4.62 4.57
CA GLU A 35 12.83 -3.75 3.41
C GLU A 35 12.37 -4.44 2.13
N LYS A 36 12.79 -5.68 1.91
CA LYS A 36 12.42 -6.47 0.73
C LYS A 36 10.92 -6.74 0.66
N VAL A 37 10.29 -7.04 1.80
CA VAL A 37 8.83 -7.24 1.86
C VAL A 37 8.11 -5.94 1.52
N THR A 38 8.55 -4.81 2.08
CA THR A 38 7.98 -3.49 1.79
C THR A 38 8.14 -3.11 0.31
N ASP A 39 9.32 -3.34 -0.28
CA ASP A 39 9.57 -3.10 -1.70
C ASP A 39 8.66 -3.94 -2.60
N ASN A 40 8.41 -5.19 -2.20
CA ASN A 40 7.50 -6.07 -2.93
C ASN A 40 6.05 -5.58 -2.86
N VAL A 41 5.60 -5.15 -1.68
CA VAL A 41 4.26 -4.57 -1.47
C VAL A 41 4.07 -3.32 -2.32
N ILE A 42 5.05 -2.42 -2.35
CA ILE A 42 5.00 -1.21 -3.18
C ILE A 42 4.90 -1.59 -4.66
N ARG A 43 5.77 -2.49 -5.15
CA ARG A 43 5.74 -2.92 -6.55
C ARG A 43 4.44 -3.59 -6.95
N GLU A 44 3.90 -4.45 -6.09
CA GLU A 44 2.62 -5.11 -6.33
C GLU A 44 1.47 -4.11 -6.33
N SER A 45 1.49 -3.14 -5.42
CA SER A 45 0.55 -2.02 -5.39
C SER A 45 0.59 -1.20 -6.68
N GLU A 46 1.78 -0.85 -7.18
CA GLU A 46 1.96 -0.14 -8.45
C GLU A 46 1.40 -0.93 -9.64
N MET A 47 1.60 -2.26 -9.66
CA MET A 47 1.02 -3.12 -10.70
C MET A 47 -0.51 -3.13 -10.65
N LEU A 48 -1.10 -3.26 -9.47
CA LEU A 48 -2.56 -3.26 -9.27
C LEU A 48 -3.16 -1.92 -9.68
N VAL A 49 -2.55 -0.80 -9.26
CA VAL A 49 -2.95 0.55 -9.70
C VAL A 49 -2.86 0.66 -11.22
N GLY A 50 -1.76 0.18 -11.80
CA GLY A 50 -1.57 0.15 -13.25
C GLY A 50 -2.63 -0.64 -14.01
N GLU A 51 -3.23 -1.65 -13.40
CA GLU A 51 -4.38 -2.37 -13.96
C GLU A 51 -5.68 -1.57 -13.76
N ILE A 52 -5.94 -1.00 -12.57
CA ILE A 52 -7.16 -0.25 -12.27
C ILE A 52 -7.30 0.98 -13.19
N VAL A 53 -6.22 1.72 -13.43
CA VAL A 53 -6.26 2.95 -14.23
C VAL A 53 -6.44 2.72 -15.74
N LYS A 54 -6.30 1.46 -16.18
CA LYS A 54 -6.56 1.06 -17.57
C LYS A 54 -8.05 0.77 -17.77
N PRO A 55 -8.59 1.02 -18.99
CA PRO A 55 -9.89 0.48 -19.38
C PRO A 55 -9.95 -1.04 -19.19
N TYR A 56 -11.07 -1.55 -18.71
CA TYR A 56 -11.27 -2.97 -18.35
C TYR A 56 -10.86 -3.93 -19.48
N GLU A 57 -11.20 -3.60 -20.73
CA GLU A 57 -10.90 -4.41 -21.91
C GLU A 57 -9.39 -4.60 -22.11
N SER A 58 -8.60 -3.57 -21.77
CA SER A 58 -7.15 -3.54 -21.93
C SER A 58 -6.35 -4.11 -20.74
N ARG A 59 -7.04 -4.44 -19.63
CA ARG A 59 -6.41 -5.05 -18.46
C ARG A 59 -5.94 -6.47 -18.76
N LYS A 60 -4.80 -6.83 -18.18
CA LYS A 60 -4.32 -8.21 -18.08
C LYS A 60 -5.15 -8.98 -17.06
N LEU A 61 -5.44 -8.35 -15.92
CA LEU A 61 -6.28 -8.93 -14.88
C LEU A 61 -7.76 -8.73 -15.24
N LYS A 62 -8.49 -9.83 -15.44
CA LYS A 62 -9.93 -9.81 -15.75
C LYS A 62 -10.77 -9.80 -14.47
N LYS A 63 -10.53 -8.79 -13.63
CA LYS A 63 -11.26 -8.51 -12.39
C LYS A 63 -11.90 -7.12 -12.45
N PRO A 64 -13.10 -6.93 -11.88
CA PRO A 64 -13.66 -5.60 -11.66
C PRO A 64 -12.74 -4.74 -10.81
N SER A 65 -12.81 -3.42 -10.99
CA SER A 65 -11.98 -2.43 -10.32
C SER A 65 -12.10 -2.50 -8.80
N VAL A 66 -13.30 -2.79 -8.29
CA VAL A 66 -13.53 -2.95 -6.83
C VAL A 66 -12.74 -4.11 -6.24
N GLN A 67 -12.62 -5.23 -6.95
CA GLN A 67 -11.84 -6.38 -6.50
C GLN A 67 -10.34 -6.11 -6.58
N LEU A 68 -9.90 -5.35 -7.59
CA LEU A 68 -8.50 -4.91 -7.67
C LEU A 68 -8.15 -3.91 -6.56
N LEU A 69 -9.09 -3.05 -6.15
CA LEU A 69 -8.92 -2.20 -4.97
C LEU A 69 -8.86 -3.01 -3.69
N ASP A 70 -9.71 -4.03 -3.54
CA ASP A 70 -9.66 -4.94 -2.39
C ASP A 70 -8.31 -5.69 -2.33
N ASP A 71 -7.83 -6.23 -3.46
CA ASP A 71 -6.51 -6.84 -3.58
C ASP A 71 -5.40 -5.85 -3.17
N LEU A 72 -5.50 -4.57 -3.60
CA LEU A 72 -4.55 -3.50 -3.28
C LEU A 72 -4.54 -3.20 -1.78
N SER A 73 -5.72 -2.97 -1.18
CA SER A 73 -5.86 -2.75 0.26
C SER A 73 -5.34 -3.95 1.06
N ASN A 74 -5.66 -5.17 0.66
CA ASN A 74 -5.18 -6.38 1.32
C ASN A 74 -3.65 -6.51 1.25
N THR A 75 -3.05 -6.18 0.09
CA THR A 75 -1.60 -6.19 -0.12
C THR A 75 -0.88 -5.25 0.85
N ILE A 76 -1.42 -4.04 1.05
CA ILE A 76 -0.82 -3.03 1.93
C ILE A 76 -1.12 -3.34 3.40
N CYS A 77 -2.39 -3.55 3.77
CA CYS A 77 -2.82 -3.73 5.16
C CYS A 77 -2.19 -4.98 5.79
N THR A 78 -2.07 -6.09 5.07
CA THR A 78 -1.44 -7.30 5.61
C THR A 78 0.02 -7.04 6.00
N ALA A 79 0.76 -6.29 5.18
CA ALA A 79 2.14 -5.94 5.47
C ALA A 79 2.25 -4.89 6.58
N ALA A 80 1.35 -3.90 6.59
CA ALA A 80 1.28 -2.86 7.60
C ALA A 80 0.97 -3.46 8.99
N ASP A 81 -0.06 -4.31 9.12
CA ASP A 81 -0.42 -4.95 10.38
C ASP A 81 0.73 -5.79 10.95
N LEU A 82 1.47 -6.49 10.08
CA LEU A 82 2.66 -7.23 10.48
C LEU A 82 3.75 -6.27 10.99
N ALA A 83 4.07 -5.22 10.24
CA ALA A 83 5.09 -4.25 10.63
C ALA A 83 4.72 -3.50 11.92
N GLU A 84 3.44 -3.19 12.11
CA GLU A 84 2.86 -2.58 13.31
C GLU A 84 3.03 -3.49 14.52
N CYS A 85 2.68 -4.76 14.36
CA CYS A 85 2.85 -5.78 15.40
C CYS A 85 4.33 -5.90 15.82
N VAL A 86 5.24 -5.92 14.85
CA VAL A 86 6.68 -6.09 15.11
C VAL A 86 7.30 -4.85 15.76
N ARG A 87 6.98 -3.63 15.29
CA ARG A 87 7.52 -2.41 15.90
C ARG A 87 7.12 -2.21 17.35
N ASN A 88 5.94 -2.71 17.73
CA ASN A 88 5.40 -2.56 19.08
C ASN A 88 5.79 -3.70 20.03
N MET A 89 5.92 -4.93 19.54
CA MET A 89 6.01 -6.11 20.42
C MET A 89 7.34 -6.86 20.37
N HIS A 90 8.18 -6.66 19.34
CA HIS A 90 9.38 -7.48 19.19
C HIS A 90 10.45 -7.11 20.25
N PRO A 91 11.07 -8.09 20.94
CA PRO A 91 12.03 -7.80 22.01
C PRO A 91 13.34 -7.18 21.51
N ASP A 92 13.73 -7.52 20.28
CA ASP A 92 14.93 -6.99 19.63
C ASP A 92 14.66 -5.62 18.98
N GLY A 93 15.53 -4.65 19.26
CA GLY A 93 15.44 -3.28 18.72
C GLY A 93 15.62 -3.19 17.21
N GLU A 94 16.44 -4.04 16.59
CA GLU A 94 16.67 -3.99 15.14
C GLU A 94 15.41 -4.36 14.35
N TYR A 95 14.67 -5.36 14.83
CA TYR A 95 13.37 -5.72 14.26
C TYR A 95 12.33 -4.62 14.47
N ARG A 96 12.33 -3.97 15.64
CA ARG A 96 11.40 -2.87 15.90
C ARG A 96 11.65 -1.69 14.95
N GLU A 97 12.92 -1.35 14.74
CA GLU A 97 13.33 -0.30 13.80
C GLU A 97 12.98 -0.66 12.35
N ALA A 98 13.20 -1.92 11.95
CA ALA A 98 12.82 -2.39 10.62
C ALA A 98 11.29 -2.34 10.38
N GLY A 99 10.50 -2.72 11.38
CA GLY A 99 9.04 -2.56 11.36
C GLY A 99 8.61 -1.09 11.29
N ASN A 100 9.25 -0.21 12.06
CA ASN A 100 8.97 1.23 12.03
C ASN A 100 9.24 1.85 10.66
N ASN A 101 10.38 1.53 10.04
CA ASN A 101 10.70 1.98 8.69
C ASN A 101 9.72 1.46 7.63
N SER A 102 9.23 0.24 7.79
CA SER A 102 8.20 -0.32 6.90
C SER A 102 6.89 0.44 7.02
N ILE A 103 6.43 0.71 8.25
CA ILE A 103 5.22 1.51 8.50
C ILE A 103 5.32 2.89 7.87
N TYR A 104 6.46 3.59 8.04
CA TYR A 104 6.64 4.91 7.44
C TYR A 104 6.42 4.89 5.91
N ARG A 105 7.06 3.93 5.23
CA ARG A 105 6.97 3.77 3.77
C ARG A 105 5.58 3.35 3.30
N LEU A 106 4.91 2.46 4.02
CA LEU A 106 3.56 2.00 3.67
C LEU A 106 2.51 3.08 3.91
N THR A 107 2.66 3.90 4.96
CA THR A 107 1.79 5.07 5.19
C THR A 107 1.95 6.11 4.08
N ASP A 108 3.18 6.42 3.67
CA ASP A 108 3.45 7.33 2.54
C ASP A 108 2.82 6.83 1.23
N LEU A 109 2.90 5.52 0.97
CA LEU A 109 2.20 4.90 -0.15
C LEU A 109 0.68 5.08 -0.04
N LEU A 110 0.07 4.82 1.12
CA LEU A 110 -1.37 4.97 1.33
C LEU A 110 -1.83 6.43 1.12
N GLU A 111 -1.10 7.39 1.66
CA GLU A 111 -1.39 8.82 1.49
C GLU A 111 -1.32 9.25 0.02
N THR A 112 -0.33 8.73 -0.70
CA THR A 112 -0.18 8.94 -2.14
C THR A 112 -1.36 8.36 -2.91
N LEU A 113 -1.72 7.09 -2.64
CA LEU A 113 -2.80 6.40 -3.33
C LEU A 113 -4.17 7.03 -3.05
N ASN A 114 -4.49 7.28 -1.78
CA ASN A 114 -5.78 7.85 -1.34
C ASN A 114 -6.03 9.26 -1.86
N SER A 115 -4.98 9.94 -2.37
CA SER A 115 -5.11 11.26 -2.96
C SER A 115 -4.80 11.31 -4.45
N MET A 116 -4.74 10.15 -5.12
CA MET A 116 -4.44 10.03 -6.54
C MET A 116 -5.69 10.19 -7.43
N PRO A 117 -5.82 11.27 -8.24
CA PRO A 117 -7.02 11.51 -9.04
C PRO A 117 -7.26 10.45 -10.13
N ALA A 118 -6.19 9.93 -10.74
CA ALA A 118 -6.29 8.91 -11.78
C ALA A 118 -6.92 7.61 -11.28
N LEU A 119 -6.61 7.22 -10.03
CA LEU A 119 -7.20 6.06 -9.38
C LEU A 119 -8.67 6.32 -9.08
N TYR A 120 -8.98 7.43 -8.40
CA TYR A 120 -10.35 7.86 -8.09
C TYR A 120 -11.26 7.89 -9.34
N HIS A 121 -10.84 8.53 -10.43
CA HIS A 121 -11.65 8.64 -11.64
C HIS A 121 -11.90 7.31 -12.32
N SER A 122 -10.90 6.43 -12.36
CA SER A 122 -11.03 5.11 -12.96
C SER A 122 -12.00 4.25 -12.17
N VAL A 123 -11.92 4.29 -10.85
CA VAL A 123 -12.83 3.60 -9.92
C VAL A 123 -14.24 4.17 -10.02
N SER A 124 -14.40 5.49 -10.07
CA SER A 124 -15.70 6.15 -10.23
C SER A 124 -16.38 5.75 -11.55
N ARG A 125 -15.63 5.73 -12.65
CA ARG A 125 -16.12 5.28 -13.96
C ARG A 125 -16.53 3.80 -13.94
N SER A 126 -15.78 2.97 -13.21
CA SER A 126 -16.01 1.53 -13.13
C SER A 126 -17.41 1.17 -12.65
N GLU A 127 -18.03 1.99 -11.79
CA GLU A 127 -19.39 1.74 -11.31
C GLU A 127 -20.38 1.54 -12.46
N LYS A 128 -20.23 2.32 -13.53
CA LYS A 128 -21.10 2.23 -14.71
C LYS A 128 -20.54 1.27 -15.75
N SER A 129 -19.25 1.36 -16.06
CA SER A 129 -18.66 0.55 -17.15
C SER A 129 -18.56 -0.93 -16.81
N GLU A 130 -18.51 -1.28 -15.53
CA GLU A 130 -18.38 -2.65 -15.05
C GLU A 130 -19.66 -3.15 -14.35
N ALA A 131 -20.76 -2.40 -14.42
CA ALA A 131 -21.99 -2.63 -13.65
C ALA A 131 -22.60 -4.04 -13.80
N SER A 132 -22.42 -4.68 -14.96
CA SER A 132 -22.89 -6.05 -15.24
C SER A 132 -22.12 -7.12 -14.48
N MET A 133 -20.95 -6.80 -13.95
CA MET A 133 -20.07 -7.72 -13.21
C MET A 133 -20.17 -7.52 -11.68
N LEU A 134 -20.89 -6.51 -11.21
CA LEU A 134 -20.93 -6.13 -9.80
C LEU A 134 -22.22 -6.62 -9.12
N ASP A 135 -22.06 -7.36 -8.02
CA ASP A 135 -23.17 -7.67 -7.12
C ASP A 135 -23.48 -6.51 -6.16
N SER A 136 -24.39 -6.71 -5.20
CA SER A 136 -24.74 -5.67 -4.22
C SER A 136 -23.61 -5.35 -3.25
N VAL A 137 -22.77 -6.33 -2.91
CA VAL A 137 -21.62 -6.17 -2.00
C VAL A 137 -20.52 -5.40 -2.71
N ASP A 138 -20.20 -5.78 -3.95
CA ASP A 138 -19.26 -5.08 -4.82
C ASP A 138 -19.64 -3.61 -4.98
N LYS A 139 -20.92 -3.32 -5.28
CA LYS A 139 -21.41 -1.93 -5.41
C LYS A 139 -21.24 -1.16 -4.12
N ARG A 140 -21.54 -1.78 -2.98
CA ARG A 140 -21.39 -1.15 -1.66
C ARG A 140 -19.93 -0.86 -1.35
N ALA A 141 -19.04 -1.83 -1.53
CA ALA A 141 -17.60 -1.67 -1.32
C ALA A 141 -17.02 -0.59 -2.23
N LEU A 142 -17.42 -0.58 -3.51
CA LEU A 142 -17.01 0.46 -4.45
C LEU A 142 -17.40 1.87 -3.99
N ARG A 143 -18.60 2.04 -3.39
CA ARG A 143 -19.02 3.35 -2.87
C ARG A 143 -18.21 3.75 -1.65
N LEU A 144 -17.96 2.81 -0.74
CA LEU A 144 -17.11 3.07 0.43
C LEU A 144 -15.71 3.55 0.02
N PHE A 145 -15.09 2.89 -0.96
CA PHE A 145 -13.80 3.35 -1.48
C PHE A 145 -13.86 4.77 -2.04
N LEU A 146 -14.91 5.11 -2.79
CA LEU A 146 -15.07 6.46 -3.34
C LEU A 146 -15.29 7.50 -2.25
N ASP A 147 -16.10 7.19 -1.24
CA ASP A 147 -16.31 8.04 -0.08
C ASP A 147 -14.97 8.29 0.66
N ASP A 148 -14.10 7.28 0.76
CA ASP A 148 -12.78 7.41 1.38
C ASP A 148 -11.84 8.32 0.57
N PHE A 149 -11.81 8.17 -0.77
CA PHE A 149 -11.08 9.10 -1.65
C PHE A 149 -11.55 10.54 -1.48
N GLU A 150 -12.87 10.75 -1.39
CA GLU A 150 -13.47 12.06 -1.22
C GLU A 150 -13.13 12.67 0.15
N GLN A 151 -13.18 11.88 1.23
CA GLN A 151 -12.76 12.29 2.57
C GLN A 151 -11.27 12.67 2.63
N CYS A 152 -10.42 11.99 1.86
CA CYS A 152 -9.01 12.35 1.70
C CYS A 152 -8.79 13.61 0.82
N GLY A 153 -9.85 14.24 0.34
CA GLY A 153 -9.78 15.52 -0.37
C GLY A 153 -9.28 15.42 -1.81
N VAL A 154 -9.38 14.25 -2.46
CA VAL A 154 -8.95 14.08 -3.85
C VAL A 154 -9.59 15.10 -4.80
N HIS A 155 -10.86 15.42 -4.54
CA HIS A 155 -11.66 16.39 -5.30
C HIS A 155 -11.19 17.85 -5.11
N LEU A 156 -10.56 18.17 -3.96
CA LEU A 156 -10.00 19.50 -3.69
C LEU A 156 -8.69 19.72 -4.45
N LYS A 157 -7.84 18.68 -4.54
CA LYS A 157 -6.59 18.74 -5.30
C LYS A 157 -6.84 19.03 -6.78
N GLU A 158 -7.89 18.44 -7.36
CA GLU A 158 -8.30 18.75 -8.75
C GLU A 158 -8.74 20.21 -8.93
N ALA A 159 -9.56 20.73 -8.03
CA ALA A 159 -10.03 22.12 -8.10
C ALA A 159 -8.87 23.12 -8.00
N GLN A 160 -7.90 22.82 -7.12
CA GLN A 160 -6.68 23.62 -6.97
C GLN A 160 -5.78 23.54 -8.22
N MET A 161 -5.58 22.35 -8.80
CA MET A 161 -4.82 22.17 -10.04
C MET A 161 -5.44 22.95 -11.22
N LYS A 162 -6.77 22.94 -11.34
CA LYS A 162 -7.49 23.74 -12.36
C LYS A 162 -7.39 25.24 -12.10
N SER A 163 -7.37 25.68 -10.84
CA SER A 163 -7.21 27.09 -10.47
C SER A 163 -5.78 27.62 -10.63
N ALA A 164 -4.80 26.73 -10.73
CA ALA A 164 -3.39 27.03 -10.97
C ALA A 164 -3.02 27.15 -12.46
N GLU A 165 -3.99 27.05 -13.38
CA GLU A 165 -3.77 27.41 -14.79
C GLU A 165 -3.26 28.87 -14.88
N PRO A 166 -2.19 29.13 -15.65
CA PRO A 166 -1.47 30.40 -15.56
C PRO A 166 -2.35 31.55 -16.04
N ARG A 167 -2.72 32.46 -15.12
CA ARG A 167 -3.36 33.76 -15.41
C ARG A 167 -2.50 34.73 -16.25
N PHE A 168 -1.35 34.30 -16.75
CA PHE A 168 -0.46 35.12 -17.57
C PHE A 168 -0.35 34.58 -19.00
N ARG A 169 -1.37 34.85 -19.82
CA ARG A 169 -1.17 35.04 -21.27
C ARG A 169 -2.21 36.00 -21.85
N LYS A 170 -2.01 37.29 -21.61
CA LYS A 170 -2.42 38.35 -22.53
C LYS A 170 -1.35 39.44 -22.60
N GLN A 171 -0.26 39.14 -23.30
CA GLN A 171 0.43 40.13 -24.13
C GLN A 171 0.76 39.43 -25.44
N GLY A 172 -0.07 39.67 -26.44
CA GLY A 172 0.26 39.36 -27.83
C GLY A 172 1.20 40.45 -28.35
N PRO A 173 2.15 40.13 -29.24
CA PRO A 173 3.00 41.13 -29.87
C PRO A 173 2.20 41.80 -30.98
N ASN A 174 2.00 43.12 -30.92
CA ASN A 174 1.82 43.96 -32.11
C ASN A 174 1.71 45.44 -31.74
N SER A 175 2.78 46.17 -32.04
CA SER A 175 2.67 47.41 -32.79
C SER A 175 4.02 47.63 -33.47
N VAL A 176 4.03 47.24 -34.75
CA VAL A 176 5.02 47.63 -35.75
C VAL A 176 4.81 49.13 -35.99
N GLU A 177 5.83 49.95 -35.74
CA GLU A 177 5.95 51.29 -36.31
C GLU A 177 7.00 51.23 -37.41
N GLU A 178 6.58 51.45 -38.65
CA GLU A 178 7.37 52.08 -39.72
C GLU A 178 6.37 52.67 -40.75
N PRO A 179 6.76 53.67 -41.56
CA PRO A 179 7.98 54.49 -41.53
C PRO A 179 7.75 55.97 -41.17
#